data_AF-A0A2E8XQG8-F1
#
_entry.id   AF-A0A2E8XQG8-F1
#
_cell.length_a   1.000
_cell.length_b   1.000
_cell.length_c   1.000
_cell.angle_alpha   90.00
_cell.angle_beta   90.00
_cell.angle_gamma   90.00
#
_symmetry.space_group_name_H-M   'P 1'
#
loop_
_entity.id
_entity.type
_entity.pdbx_description
1 polymer ?
#
loop_
_entity_poly.entity_id
_entity_poly.type
_entity_poly.pdbx_seq_one_letter_code
_entity_poly.pdbx_strand_id
1 'polypeptide(L)'
;MIELYRSVMDSDRNPLNVLPRAQQFQIMVVLSLMWTAIFCTAAGAWLWYEELVVGHMLFALGAVITGMTFRGAPRTRSATYRDHPKHDGTARYDDVWGA
;
A
#
# COMPACT_ATOMS: atom_id res chain seq x y z
N MET A 1 -12.45 -12.03 -34.81
CA MET A 1 -11.28 -11.15 -34.61
C MET A 1 -11.13 -10.14 -35.74
N ILE A 2 -10.93 -10.57 -37.00
CA ILE A 2 -10.74 -9.65 -38.15
C ILE A 2 -11.96 -8.75 -38.41
N GLU A 3 -13.19 -9.26 -38.26
CA GLU A 3 -14.40 -8.45 -38.45
C GLU A 3 -14.57 -7.35 -37.38
N LEU A 4 -14.21 -7.62 -36.12
CA LEU A 4 -14.20 -6.63 -35.03
C LEU A 4 -13.16 -5.54 -35.25
N TYR A 5 -11.97 -5.94 -35.71
CA TYR A 5 -10.93 -4.98 -36.07
C TYR A 5 -11.39 -4.10 -37.23
N ARG A 6 -11.99 -4.69 -38.26
CA ARG A 6 -12.58 -3.96 -39.39
C ARG A 6 -13.69 -3.03 -38.95
N SER A 7 -14.59 -3.43 -38.05
CA SER A 7 -15.67 -2.53 -37.61
C SER A 7 -15.18 -1.27 -36.90
N VAL A 8 -13.95 -1.27 -36.37
CA VAL A 8 -13.35 -0.11 -35.70
C VAL A 8 -12.40 0.66 -36.62
N MET A 9 -11.51 -0.04 -37.33
CA MET A 9 -10.41 0.56 -38.08
C MET A 9 -10.73 0.82 -39.56
N ASP A 10 -11.72 0.13 -40.14
CA ASP A 10 -12.11 0.36 -41.53
C ASP A 10 -12.92 1.65 -41.64
N SER A 11 -12.38 2.63 -42.35
CA SER A 11 -13.02 3.95 -42.49
C SER A 11 -14.37 3.93 -43.22
N ASP A 12 -14.65 2.90 -44.01
CA ASP A 12 -15.92 2.78 -44.74
C ASP A 12 -16.99 2.03 -43.93
N ARG A 13 -16.57 1.20 -42.97
CA ARG A 13 -17.48 0.41 -42.12
C ARG A 13 -17.66 0.97 -40.73
N ASN A 14 -16.69 1.72 -40.20
CA ASN A 14 -16.78 2.21 -38.84
C ASN A 14 -17.89 3.28 -38.71
N PRO A 15 -18.55 3.41 -37.54
CA PRO A 15 -19.68 4.33 -37.35
C PRO A 15 -19.39 5.82 -37.62
N LEU A 16 -18.12 6.22 -37.65
CA LEU A 16 -17.65 7.57 -37.97
C LEU A 16 -17.65 7.84 -39.48
N ASN A 17 -17.94 6.84 -40.33
CA ASN A 17 -17.94 6.97 -41.79
C ASN A 17 -18.89 8.07 -42.33
N VAL A 18 -19.89 8.47 -41.54
CA VAL A 18 -20.84 9.56 -41.83
C VAL A 18 -20.17 10.95 -41.78
N LEU A 19 -19.06 11.09 -41.06
CA LEU A 19 -18.36 12.35 -40.87
C LEU A 19 -17.38 12.65 -42.02
N PRO A 20 -16.98 13.91 -42.25
CA PRO A 20 -15.89 14.23 -43.18
C PRO A 20 -14.58 13.50 -42.81
N ARG A 21 -13.82 13.06 -43.82
CA ARG A 21 -12.59 12.25 -43.64
C ARG A 21 -11.58 12.85 -42.66
N ALA A 22 -11.41 14.17 -42.67
CA ALA A 22 -10.52 14.87 -41.76
C ALA A 22 -10.94 14.72 -40.29
N GLN A 23 -12.25 14.76 -40.00
CA GLN A 23 -12.78 14.62 -38.64
C GLN A 23 -12.69 13.18 -38.15
N GLN A 24 -12.94 12.20 -39.04
CA GLN A 24 -12.72 10.78 -38.73
C GLN A 24 -11.27 10.54 -38.29
N PHE A 25 -10.32 11.07 -39.06
CA PHE A 25 -8.89 10.95 -38.73
C PHE A 25 -8.55 11.58 -37.39
N GLN A 26 -9.02 12.81 -37.12
CA GLN A 26 -8.79 13.48 -35.84
C GLN A 26 -9.31 12.67 -34.65
N ILE A 27 -10.53 12.14 -34.75
CA ILE A 27 -11.13 11.31 -33.69
C ILE A 27 -10.31 10.04 -33.47
N MET A 28 -9.90 9.35 -34.54
CA MET A 28 -9.10 8.14 -34.44
C MET A 28 -7.70 8.40 -33.85
N VAL A 29 -7.08 9.54 -34.18
CA VAL A 29 -5.81 9.96 -33.58
C VAL A 29 -5.96 10.26 -32.10
N VAL A 30 -6.97 11.03 -31.70
CA VAL A 30 -7.23 11.32 -30.27
C VAL A 30 -7.50 10.03 -29.50
N LEU A 31 -8.29 9.12 -30.07
CA LEU A 31 -8.55 7.81 -29.47
C LEU A 31 -7.26 7.00 -29.28
N SER A 32 -6.37 7.00 -30.27
CA SER A 32 -5.07 6.31 -30.16
C SER A 32 -4.19 6.91 -29.05
N LEU A 33 -4.14 8.24 -28.94
CA LEU A 33 -3.35 8.93 -27.93
C LEU A 33 -3.91 8.72 -26.53
N MET A 34 -5.24 8.76 -26.37
CA MET A 34 -5.91 8.48 -25.12
C MET A 34 -5.57 7.07 -24.61
N TRP A 35 -5.72 6.05 -25.45
CA TRP A 35 -5.43 4.68 -25.04
C TRP A 35 -3.93 4.47 -24.80
N THR A 36 -3.06 5.07 -25.59
CA THR A 36 -1.60 5.03 -25.34
C THR A 36 -1.27 5.63 -23.98
N ALA A 37 -1.82 6.80 -23.65
CA ALA A 37 -1.63 7.44 -22.36
C ALA A 37 -2.14 6.56 -21.21
N ILE A 38 -3.34 5.98 -21.33
CA ILE A 38 -3.90 5.06 -20.32
C ILE A 38 -2.97 3.87 -20.09
N PHE A 39 -2.49 3.22 -21.15
CA PHE A 39 -1.61 2.05 -21.00
C PHE A 39 -0.24 2.42 -20.42
N CYS A 40 0.36 3.54 -20.85
CA CYS A 40 1.62 4.02 -20.30
C CYS A 40 1.48 4.39 -18.82
N THR A 41 0.41 5.10 -18.43
CA THR A 41 0.15 5.46 -17.04
C THR A 41 -0.17 4.24 -16.20
N ALA A 42 -0.95 3.29 -16.70
CA ALA A 42 -1.25 2.04 -15.99
C ALA A 42 0.00 1.18 -15.77
N ALA A 43 0.85 1.05 -16.79
CA ALA A 43 2.13 0.34 -16.66
C ALA A 43 3.09 1.06 -15.69
N GLY A 44 3.16 2.39 -15.74
CA GLY A 44 3.94 3.18 -14.78
C GLY A 44 3.40 3.08 -13.35
N ALA A 45 2.09 3.11 -13.18
CA ALA A 45 1.43 2.92 -11.90
C ALA A 45 1.69 1.52 -11.34
N TRP A 46 1.68 0.47 -12.18
CA TRP A 46 2.03 -0.89 -11.77
C TRP A 46 3.43 -0.96 -11.16
N LEU A 47 4.42 -0.35 -11.82
CA LEU A 47 5.81 -0.30 -11.33
C LEU A 47 5.93 0.40 -9.97
N TRP A 48 5.13 1.44 -9.71
CA TRP A 48 5.16 2.16 -8.43
C TRP A 48 4.31 1.50 -7.34
N TYR A 49 3.22 0.84 -7.74
CA TYR A 49 2.29 0.19 -6.82
C TYR A 49 2.90 -1.05 -6.18
N GLU A 50 3.72 -1.81 -6.92
CA GLU A 50 4.48 -2.94 -6.35
C GLU A 50 5.41 -2.48 -5.22
N GLU A 51 6.17 -1.40 -5.42
CA GLU A 51 7.08 -0.86 -4.39
C GLU A 51 6.30 -0.42 -3.13
N LEU A 52 5.14 0.22 -3.31
CA LEU A 52 4.30 0.67 -2.20
C LEU A 52 3.77 -0.50 -1.38
N VAL A 53 3.26 -1.56 -2.05
CA VAL A 53 2.73 -2.74 -1.37
C VAL A 53 3.85 -3.52 -0.67
N VAL A 54 5.01 -3.71 -1.33
CA VAL A 54 6.18 -4.36 -0.73
C VAL A 54 6.67 -3.58 0.50
N GLY A 55 6.72 -2.25 0.43
CA GLY A 55 7.07 -1.40 1.56
C GLY A 55 6.13 -1.57 2.75
N HIS A 56 4.82 -1.62 2.52
CA HIS A 56 3.83 -1.87 3.58
C HIS A 56 3.97 -3.27 4.18
N MET A 57 4.23 -4.29 3.36
CA MET A 57 4.45 -5.66 3.83
C MET A 57 5.73 -5.78 4.67
N LEU A 58 6.81 -5.12 4.27
CA LEU A 58 8.04 -5.05 5.06
C LEU A 58 7.83 -4.31 6.39
N PHE A 59 7.07 -3.20 6.38
CA PHE A 59 6.71 -2.48 7.59
C PHE A 59 5.88 -3.36 8.55
N ALA A 60 4.85 -4.04 8.04
CA ALA A 60 4.03 -4.96 8.82
C ALA A 60 4.88 -6.12 9.38
N LEU A 61 5.76 -6.70 8.58
CA LEU A 61 6.71 -7.73 9.02
C LEU A 61 7.61 -7.21 10.14
N GLY A 62 8.17 -6.01 9.99
CA GLY A 62 9.00 -5.36 11.02
C GLY A 62 8.25 -5.14 12.33
N ALA A 63 6.99 -4.71 12.26
CA ALA A 63 6.12 -4.56 13.43
C ALA A 63 5.84 -5.90 14.12
N VAL A 64 5.56 -6.95 13.35
CA VAL A 64 5.35 -8.31 13.88
C VAL A 64 6.61 -8.84 14.56
N ILE A 65 7.77 -8.74 13.91
CA ILE A 65 9.07 -9.16 14.49
C ILE A 65 9.34 -8.41 15.78
N THR A 66 9.13 -7.09 15.80
CA THR A 66 9.30 -6.26 17.01
C THR A 66 8.38 -6.71 18.13
N GLY A 67 7.11 -6.98 17.83
CA GLY A 67 6.15 -7.53 18.79
C GLY A 67 6.57 -8.90 19.33
N MET A 68 7.08 -9.79 18.47
CA MET A 68 7.62 -11.09 18.88
C MET A 68 8.83 -10.93 19.79
N THR A 69 9.76 -10.03 19.46
CA THR A 69 10.95 -9.73 20.26
C THR A 69 10.57 -9.25 21.66
N PHE A 70 9.64 -8.31 21.78
CA PHE A 70 9.18 -7.83 23.09
C PHE A 70 8.35 -8.86 23.86
N ARG A 71 7.61 -9.72 23.16
CA ARG A 71 6.88 -10.82 23.80
C ARG A 71 7.81 -11.89 24.38
N GLY A 72 8.94 -12.15 23.71
CA GLY A 72 9.97 -13.07 24.17
C GLY A 72 10.94 -12.48 25.19
N ALA A 73 10.96 -11.15 25.35
CA ALA A 73 11.78 -10.50 26.37
C ALA A 73 11.34 -10.97 27.77
N PRO A 74 12.27 -11.43 28.62
CA PRO A 74 11.95 -11.78 29.99
C PRO A 74 11.30 -10.57 30.67
N ARG A 75 10.11 -10.75 31.22
CA ARG A 75 9.55 -9.81 32.20
C ARG A 75 10.30 -9.97 33.52
N THR A 76 11.62 -9.79 33.51
CA THR A 76 12.39 -9.65 34.73
C THR A 76 12.05 -8.27 35.30
N ARG A 77 10.95 -8.19 36.05
CA ARG A 77 10.88 -7.24 37.14
C ARG A 77 11.93 -7.75 38.13
N SER A 78 13.16 -7.24 38.04
CA SER A 78 14.16 -7.52 39.06
C SER A 78 13.52 -7.11 40.38
N ALA A 79 13.20 -8.11 41.21
CA ALA A 79 12.63 -7.89 42.52
C ALA A 79 13.60 -6.96 43.24
N THR A 80 13.20 -5.71 43.38
CA THR A 80 14.01 -4.70 44.03
C THR A 80 13.82 -4.88 45.52
N TYR A 81 14.72 -4.33 46.34
CA TYR A 81 14.59 -4.29 47.79
C TYR A 81 13.14 -3.96 48.26
N ARG A 82 12.38 -3.17 47.49
CA ARG A 82 10.98 -2.76 47.72
C ARG A 82 9.92 -3.85 47.50
N ASP A 83 10.18 -4.87 46.70
CA ASP A 83 9.21 -5.94 46.39
C ASP A 83 9.08 -6.99 47.51
N HIS A 84 9.95 -6.91 48.54
CA HIS A 84 9.93 -7.79 49.70
C HIS A 84 9.44 -7.04 50.95
N PRO A 85 8.34 -7.48 51.60
CA PRO A 85 7.87 -6.87 52.85
C PRO A 85 8.94 -6.96 53.94
N LYS A 86 8.96 -5.99 54.86
CA LYS A 86 9.76 -6.14 56.08
C LYS A 86 9.19 -7.29 56.92
N HIS A 87 10.07 -7.99 57.63
CA HIS A 87 9.70 -9.09 58.54
C HIS A 87 8.73 -8.65 59.65
N ASP A 88 8.72 -7.36 59.99
CA ASP A 88 7.83 -6.77 61.00
C ASP A 88 6.44 -6.39 60.47
N GLY A 89 6.17 -6.57 59.16
CA GLY A 89 4.89 -6.24 58.53
C GLY A 89 4.60 -4.73 58.45
N THR A 90 5.55 -3.87 58.80
CA THR A 90 5.38 -2.42 58.76
C THR A 90 5.68 -1.85 57.38
N ALA A 91 4.97 -0.77 57.03
CA ALA A 91 5.28 0.03 55.85
C ALA A 91 6.68 0.65 55.99
N ARG A 92 7.42 0.73 54.88
CA ARG A 92 8.76 1.32 54.92
C ARG A 92 8.67 2.84 54.89
N TYR A 93 9.71 3.50 55.40
CA TYR A 93 9.76 4.96 55.47
C TYR A 93 9.52 5.62 54.10
N ASP A 94 10.07 5.02 53.05
CA ASP A 94 9.96 5.44 51.66
C ASP A 94 8.60 5.10 51.01
N ASP A 95 7.78 4.24 51.62
CA ASP A 95 6.39 3.99 51.21
C ASP A 95 5.44 5.08 51.74
N VAL A 96 5.76 5.64 52.92
CA VAL A 96 4.93 6.66 53.58
C VAL A 96 5.17 8.05 53.00
N TRP A 97 6.42 8.36 52.65
CA TRP A 97 6.80 9.72 52.26
C TRP A 97 7.00 9.91 50.76
N GLY A 98 7.03 8.83 49.98
CA GLY A 98 7.31 8.85 48.54
C GLY A 98 8.76 9.29 48.27
N ALA A 99 9.46 8.56 47.40
CA ALA A 99 10.69 9.05 46.80
C ALA A 99 10.37 9.68 45.45
#